data_AF-A0A7C1FK92-F1
#
_entry.id   AF-A0A7C1FK92-F1
#
_cell.length_a   1.000
_cell.length_b   1.000
_cell.length_c   1.000
_cell.angle_alpha   90.00
_cell.angle_beta   90.00
_cell.angle_gamma   90.00
#
_symmetry.space_group_name_H-M   'P 1'
#
loop_
_entity.id
_entity.type
_entity.pdbx_description
1 polymer ?
#
loop_
_entity_poly.entity_id
_entity_poly.type
_entity_poly.pdbx_seq_one_letter_code
_entity_poly.pdbx_strand_id
1 'polypeptide(L)' 'TALVCRNLEELGIVLDPQLNSTAKGEARISAAHSRVQIWIMPTNEELIVARLAAQLLQAEKQT' A
#
# COMPACT_ATOMS: atom_id res chain seq x y z
N THR A 1 13.11 4.92 0.15
CA THR A 1 11.77 5.36 0.60
C THR A 1 11.84 6.31 1.79
N ALA A 2 12.76 6.11 2.75
CA ALA A 2 12.84 6.93 3.97
C ALA A 2 12.88 8.45 3.75
N LEU A 3 13.53 8.94 2.69
CA LEU A 3 13.62 10.37 2.38
C LEU A 3 12.26 11.02 2.06
N VAL A 4 11.30 10.27 1.52
CA VAL A 4 9.98 10.81 1.12
C VAL A 4 9.14 11.17 2.34
N CYS A 5 9.27 10.40 3.43
CA CYS A 5 8.52 10.62 4.66
C CYS A 5 9.19 11.61 5.63
N ARG A 6 10.31 12.24 5.24
CA ARG A 6 11.07 13.13 6.09
C ARG A 6 10.31 14.44 6.33
N ASN A 7 10.30 14.94 7.57
CA ASN A 7 9.67 16.21 7.96
C ASN A 7 8.13 16.23 7.78
N LEU A 8 7.47 15.07 7.82
CA LEU A 8 6.01 14.94 7.74
C LEU A 8 5.36 14.66 9.11
N GLU A 9 6.12 14.77 10.20
CA GLU A 9 5.67 14.46 11.56
C GLU A 9 4.53 15.39 12.02
N GLU A 10 4.52 16.65 11.59
CA GLU A 10 3.43 17.60 11.87
C GLU A 10 2.08 17.15 11.25
N LEU A 11 2.15 16.46 10.11
CA LEU A 11 0.99 15.83 9.47
C LEU A 11 0.62 14.49 10.13
N GLY A 12 1.40 14.04 11.12
CA GLY A 12 1.20 12.78 11.82
C GLY A 12 1.72 11.55 11.08
N ILE A 13 2.59 11.75 10.08
CA ILE A 13 3.22 10.67 9.32
C ILE A 13 4.60 10.42 9.93
N VAL A 14 4.74 9.29 10.62
CA VAL A 14 6.01 8.90 11.25
C VAL A 14 6.41 7.51 10.77
N LEU A 15 7.55 7.44 10.09
CA LEU A 15 8.12 6.20 9.57
C LEU A 15 8.95 5.48 10.65
N ASP A 16 8.80 4.16 10.76
CA ASP A 16 9.70 3.33 11.57
C ASP A 16 10.90 2.90 10.70
N PRO A 17 12.15 3.33 11.02
CA PRO A 17 13.31 3.02 10.20
C PRO A 17 13.63 1.52 10.14
N GLN A 18 13.37 0.79 11.22
CA GLN A 18 13.66 -0.63 11.27
C GLN A 18 12.62 -1.40 10.46
N LEU A 19 11.33 -1.16 10.67
CA LEU A 19 10.28 -1.79 9.87
C LEU A 19 10.45 -1.47 8.38
N ASN A 20 10.79 -0.23 8.02
CA ASN A 20 11.02 0.15 6.62
C ASN A 20 12.23 -0.59 5.99
N SER A 21 13.28 -0.89 6.75
CA SER A 21 14.47 -1.57 6.23
C SER A 21 14.33 -3.09 6.16
N THR A 22 13.52 -3.69 7.03
CA THR A 22 13.33 -5.16 7.09
C THR A 22 12.07 -5.65 6.39
N ALA A 23 11.14 -4.76 6.02
CA ALA A 23 9.88 -5.14 5.41
C ALA A 23 10.07 -5.90 4.08
N LYS A 24 9.25 -6.95 3.90
CA LYS A 24 9.16 -7.74 2.68
C LYS A 24 7.68 -7.97 2.37
N GLY A 25 7.30 -7.83 1.10
CA GLY A 25 5.91 -7.98 0.68
C GLY A 25 5.00 -6.89 1.27
N GLU A 26 3.75 -7.25 1.55
CA GLU A 26 2.77 -6.38 2.20
C GLU A 26 3.11 -6.19 3.69
N ALA A 27 3.43 -4.97 4.09
CA ALA A 27 3.87 -4.71 5.46
C ALA A 27 3.57 -3.28 5.93
N ARG A 28 3.19 -3.14 7.20
CA ARG A 28 3.07 -1.85 7.87
C ARG A 28 4.45 -1.38 8.34
N ILE A 29 4.81 -0.15 8.00
CA ILE A 29 6.13 0.47 8.28
C ILE A 29 6.02 1.79 9.06
N SER A 30 4.84 2.12 9.57
CA SER A 30 4.62 3.28 10.45
C SER A 30 5.11 3.03 11.87
N ALA A 31 5.67 4.06 12.52
CA ALA A 31 5.97 4.02 13.94
C ALA A 31 4.70 3.82 14.77
N ALA A 32 4.81 3.19 15.95
CA ALA A 32 3.65 2.88 16.80
C ALA A 32 2.82 4.11 17.22
N HIS A 33 3.46 5.28 17.31
CA HIS A 33 2.83 6.56 17.67
C HIS A 33 2.43 7.40 16.45
N SER A 34 2.62 6.89 15.23
CA SER A 34 2.18 7.58 14.01
C SER A 34 0.66 7.67 13.98
N ARG A 35 0.10 8.86 13.70
CA ARG A 35 -1.35 9.04 13.53
C ARG A 35 -1.84 8.47 12.19
N VAL A 36 -0.96 8.47 11.19
CA VAL A 36 -1.20 7.93 9.85
C VAL A 36 -0.47 6.61 9.69
N GLN A 37 -1.13 5.60 9.14
CA GLN A 37 -0.49 4.34 8.81
C GLN A 37 0.25 4.43 7.47
N ILE A 38 1.48 3.90 7.45
CA ILE A 38 2.30 3.77 6.24
C ILE A 38 2.46 2.28 5.94
N TRP A 39 2.16 1.89 4.70
CA TRP A 39 2.19 0.50 4.23
C TRP A 39 2.99 0.36 2.94
N ILE A 40 3.74 -0.73 2.83
CA ILE A 40 4.25 -1.25 1.56
C ILE A 40 3.18 -2.19 1.01
N MET A 41 2.72 -1.93 -0.21
CA MET A 41 1.76 -2.77 -0.93
C MET A 41 2.36 -3.09 -2.30
N PRO A 42 2.88 -4.30 -2.54
CA PRO A 42 3.28 -4.73 -3.86
C PRO A 42 2.08 -4.67 -4.80
N THR A 43 2.24 -3.99 -5.94
CA THR A 43 1.21 -4.00 -6.98
C THR A 43 1.23 -5.35 -7.72
N ASN A 44 0.06 -5.76 -8.22
CA ASN A 44 -0.08 -6.87 -9.15
C ASN A 44 -1.06 -6.45 -10.23
N GLU A 45 -0.52 -5.84 -11.28
CA GLU A 45 -1.30 -5.21 -12.34
C GLU A 45 -2.05 -6.26 -13.17
N GLU A 46 -1.45 -7.42 -13.42
CA GLU A 46 -2.05 -8.53 -14.14
C GLU A 46 -3.29 -9.06 -13.43
N LEU A 47 -3.23 -9.17 -12.10
CA LEU A 47 -4.39 -9.58 -11.29
C LEU A 47 -5.53 -8.57 -11.38
N ILE A 48 -5.23 -7.27 -11.41
CA ILE A 48 -6.24 -6.22 -11.56
C ILE A 48 -6.88 -6.30 -12.95
N VAL A 49 -6.07 -6.38 -14.02
CA VAL A 49 -6.58 -6.51 -15.39
C VAL A 49 -7.44 -7.77 -15.54
N ALA A 50 -6.99 -8.91 -15.02
CA ALA A 50 -7.73 -10.16 -15.08
C ALA A 50 -9.08 -10.07 -14.35
N ARG A 51 -9.12 -9.43 -13.18
CA ARG A 51 -10.37 -9.19 -12.42
C ARG A 51 -11.33 -8.28 -13.18
N LEU A 52 -10.84 -7.19 -13.78
CA LEU A 52 -11.65 -6.27 -14.58
C LEU A 52 -12.22 -6.98 -15.82
N ALA A 53 -11.41 -7.76 -16.53
CA ALA A 53 -11.87 -8.54 -17.68
C ALA A 53 -12.95 -9.57 -17.28
N ALA A 54 -12.75 -10.28 -16.16
CA ALA A 54 -13.74 -11.23 -15.65
C ALA A 54 -15.06 -10.54 -15.25
N GLN A 55 -14.99 -9.38 -14.61
CA GLN A 55 -16.18 -8.58 -14.25
C GLN A 55 -16.95 -8.11 -15.47
N LEU A 56 -16.26 -7.65 -16.52
CA LEU A 56 -16.90 -7.25 -17.78
C LEU A 56 -17.66 -8.43 -18.42
N LEU A 57 -17.01 -9.57 -18.54
CA LEU A 57 -17.61 -10.79 -19.12
C LEU A 57 -18.78 -11.33 -18.28
N GLN A 58 -18.80 -11.09 -16.97
CA GLN A 58 -19.93 -11.45 -16.12
C GLN A 58 -21.11 -10.50 -16.35
N ALA A 59 -20.87 -9.19 -16.39
CA ALA A 59 -21.91 -8.19 -16.63
C ALA A 59 -22.63 -8.40 -17.98
N GLU A 60 -21.90 -8.80 -19.02
CA GLU A 60 -22.48 -9.14 -20.34
C GLU A 60 -23.39 -10.37 -20.30
N LYS A 61 -23.15 -11.34 -19.41
CA LYS A 61 -23.98 -12.55 -19.28
C LYS A 61 -25.30 -12.31 -18.53
N GLN A 62 -25.46 -11.17 -17.88
CA GLN A 62 -26.67 -10.79 -17.15
C GLN A 62 -27.66 -9.95 -17.99
N THR A 63 -27.33 -9.60 -19.23
CA THR A 63 -28.21 -8.92 -20.19
C THR A 63 -28.72 -9.92 -21.23
#